data_AF-A0A828RI26-F1
#
_entry.id   AF-A0A828RI26-F1
#
_cell.length_a   1.000
_cell.length_b   1.000
_cell.length_c   1.000
_cell.angle_alpha   90.00
_cell.angle_beta   90.00
_cell.angle_gamma   90.00
#
_symmetry.space_group_name_H-M   'P 1'
#
loop_
_entity.id
_entity.type
_entity.pdbx_description
1 polymer ?
#
loop_
_entity_poly.entity_id
_entity_poly.type
_entity_poly.pdbx_seq_one_letter_code
_entity_poly.pdbx_strand_id
1 'polypeptide(L)'
;MFIAHTGYLELFDLVVKHILPGMGLFFTLCCISIVNSPTRYKPELKAQIVQEYLSTLQSTNDLSKKYQISGRRIAEWIQRYQLRGIDALKKRRHKRIFTTDFKLNVIDYYQTHEDSMAEVAARFDILTAQVSSLRSQFERDGITALKPHPKGRPSKVKHTKKQAHQLANKSELERLKEELAKKNQELYETKMERDILKKSLSLFGPSKPGRKLK
;
A
#
# COMPACT_ATOMS: atom_id res chain seq x y z
N MET A 1 42.46 -32.09 5.37
CA MET A 1 42.65 -30.64 5.52
C MET A 1 41.28 -29.98 5.45
N PHE A 2 40.68 -29.64 6.59
CA PHE A 2 39.72 -28.54 6.82
C PHE A 2 39.36 -28.55 8.32
N ILE A 3 40.40 -28.33 9.11
CA ILE A 3 40.31 -27.97 10.53
C ILE A 3 40.08 -26.45 10.52
N ALA A 4 38.83 -25.97 10.49
CA ALA A 4 38.57 -24.52 10.55
C ALA A 4 37.14 -24.12 10.97
N HIS A 5 36.34 -24.99 11.59
CA HIS A 5 34.97 -24.60 11.98
C HIS A 5 34.59 -24.85 13.45
N THR A 6 35.49 -25.45 14.24
CA THR A 6 35.34 -25.58 15.70
C THR A 6 35.74 -24.31 16.46
N GLY A 7 36.44 -23.35 15.82
CA GLY A 7 36.90 -22.13 16.47
C GLY A 7 35.83 -21.04 16.67
N TYR A 8 34.78 -21.00 15.83
CA TYR A 8 33.80 -19.91 15.87
C TYR A 8 32.77 -20.05 17.00
N LEU A 9 32.43 -21.28 17.40
CA LEU A 9 31.55 -21.53 18.54
C LEU A 9 32.30 -21.36 19.87
N GLU A 10 33.55 -21.83 19.95
CA GLU A 10 34.42 -21.65 21.12
C GLU A 10 34.79 -20.17 21.36
N LEU A 11 35.07 -19.39 20.31
CA LEU A 11 35.34 -17.95 20.46
C LEU A 11 34.09 -17.16 20.86
N PHE A 12 32.89 -17.59 20.44
CA PHE A 12 31.65 -16.92 20.82
C PHE A 12 31.31 -17.19 22.30
N ASP A 13 31.50 -18.42 22.77
CA ASP A 13 31.35 -18.75 24.20
C ASP A 13 32.40 -18.05 25.05
N LEU A 14 33.67 -17.96 24.61
CA LEU A 14 34.73 -17.29 25.36
C LEU A 14 34.54 -15.77 25.45
N VAL A 15 34.08 -15.13 24.37
CA VAL A 15 33.76 -13.69 24.35
C VAL A 15 32.54 -13.36 25.22
N VAL A 16 31.51 -14.21 25.20
CA VAL A 16 30.32 -14.03 26.04
C VAL A 16 30.63 -14.25 27.52
N LYS A 17 31.52 -15.19 27.88
CA LYS A 17 31.92 -15.45 29.26
C LYS A 17 32.85 -14.39 29.86
N HIS A 18 33.69 -13.74 29.05
CA HIS A 18 34.72 -12.82 29.55
C HIS A 18 34.46 -11.33 29.32
N ILE A 19 33.62 -10.91 28.37
CA ILE A 19 33.46 -9.47 28.05
C ILE A 19 32.24 -8.82 28.73
N LEU A 20 31.24 -9.57 29.20
CA LEU A 20 30.01 -8.97 29.76
C LEU A 20 29.45 -9.78 30.96
N PRO A 21 30.06 -9.71 32.15
CA PRO A 21 29.45 -10.30 33.34
C PRO A 21 28.30 -9.39 33.79
N GLY A 22 27.06 -9.72 33.40
CA GLY A 22 25.87 -9.03 33.93
C GLY A 22 24.67 -8.89 33.00
N MET A 23 24.73 -9.36 31.75
CA MET A 23 23.58 -9.27 30.85
C MET A 23 22.67 -10.49 31.01
N GLY A 24 21.61 -10.32 31.80
CA GLY A 24 20.61 -11.35 32.06
C GLY A 24 19.96 -11.91 30.78
N LEU A 25 19.31 -13.07 30.94
CA LEU A 25 18.60 -13.89 29.93
C LEU A 25 17.75 -13.13 28.90
N PHE A 26 17.39 -11.86 29.15
CA PHE A 26 16.67 -11.00 28.23
C PHE A 26 17.47 -10.59 26.99
N PHE A 27 18.80 -10.41 27.10
CA PHE A 27 19.62 -10.00 25.94
C PHE A 27 19.92 -11.17 25.01
N THR A 28 20.10 -12.37 25.55
CA THR A 28 20.28 -13.59 24.73
C THR A 28 18.99 -13.92 23.97
N LEU A 29 17.81 -13.75 24.56
CA LEU A 29 16.52 -13.88 23.87
C LEU A 29 16.29 -12.81 22.78
N CYS A 30 16.83 -11.60 22.95
CA CYS A 30 16.79 -10.55 21.93
C CYS A 30 17.65 -10.92 20.71
N CYS A 31 18.86 -11.45 20.92
CA CYS A 31 19.71 -11.97 19.86
C CYS A 31 19.08 -13.17 19.13
N ILE A 32 18.41 -14.08 19.84
CA ILE A 32 17.71 -15.23 19.26
C ILE A 32 16.44 -14.80 18.48
N SER A 33 15.75 -13.74 18.90
CA SER A 33 14.59 -13.20 18.17
C SER A 33 14.99 -12.51 16.85
N ILE A 34 16.14 -11.82 16.82
CA ILE A 34 16.68 -11.23 15.58
C ILE A 34 17.06 -12.33 14.56
N VAL A 35 17.35 -13.55 15.02
CA VAL A 35 17.72 -14.69 14.17
C VAL A 35 16.54 -15.25 13.35
N ASN A 36 15.29 -15.04 13.78
CA ASN A 36 14.09 -15.66 13.20
C ASN A 36 13.28 -14.79 12.22
N SER A 37 13.86 -13.71 11.67
CA SER A 37 13.15 -12.82 10.73
C SER A 37 13.15 -13.32 9.27
N PRO A 38 12.07 -13.13 8.48
CA PRO A 38 12.00 -13.47 7.05
C PRO A 38 12.94 -12.64 6.14
N THR A 39 13.67 -11.69 6.73
CA THR A 39 14.54 -10.72 6.06
C THR A 39 15.98 -11.20 5.84
N ARG A 40 16.41 -12.29 6.48
CA ARG A 40 17.81 -12.78 6.42
C ARG A 40 18.17 -13.48 5.11
N TYR A 41 17.23 -14.21 4.50
CA TYR A 41 17.53 -15.04 3.33
C TYR A 41 17.05 -14.40 2.04
N LYS A 42 17.92 -14.44 1.03
CA LYS A 42 17.64 -13.97 -0.33
C LYS A 42 16.50 -14.80 -0.96
N PRO A 43 15.58 -14.18 -1.75
CA PRO A 43 14.48 -14.90 -2.39
C PRO A 43 14.92 -16.08 -3.27
N GLU A 44 16.08 -15.95 -3.92
CA GLU A 44 16.64 -16.94 -4.82
C GLU A 44 17.00 -18.23 -4.08
N LEU A 45 17.63 -18.10 -2.89
CA LEU A 45 17.94 -19.24 -2.03
C LEU A 45 16.67 -19.95 -1.55
N LYS A 46 15.62 -19.19 -1.21
CA LYS A 46 14.34 -19.77 -0.80
C LYS A 46 13.71 -20.55 -1.95
N ALA A 47 13.71 -19.99 -3.15
CA ALA A 47 13.19 -20.64 -4.34
C ALA A 47 13.96 -21.93 -4.67
N GLN A 48 15.29 -21.91 -4.55
CA GLN A 48 16.13 -23.11 -4.72
C GLN A 48 15.76 -24.21 -3.74
N ILE A 49 15.64 -23.89 -2.45
CA ILE A 49 15.31 -24.90 -1.41
C ILE A 49 13.92 -25.49 -1.64
N VAL A 50 12.93 -24.66 -1.98
CA VAL A 50 11.58 -25.11 -2.28
C VAL A 50 11.56 -25.97 -3.55
N GLN A 51 12.29 -25.58 -4.59
CA GLN A 51 12.40 -26.37 -5.82
C GLN A 51 13.05 -27.72 -5.55
N GLU A 52 14.12 -27.76 -4.75
CA GLU A 52 14.78 -29.01 -4.38
C GLU A 52 13.80 -29.93 -3.63
N TYR A 53 13.08 -29.41 -2.64
CA TYR A 53 12.03 -30.14 -1.93
C TYR A 53 10.93 -30.73 -2.84
N LEU A 54 10.54 -30.01 -3.90
CA LEU A 54 9.52 -30.47 -4.84
C LEU A 54 10.06 -31.50 -5.84
N SER A 55 11.37 -31.45 -6.14
CA SER A 55 12.02 -32.32 -7.11
C SER A 55 12.60 -33.60 -6.52
N THR A 56 12.93 -33.60 -5.23
CA THR A 56 13.56 -34.73 -4.53
C THR A 56 12.64 -35.25 -3.42
N LEU A 57 12.81 -36.51 -3.01
CA LEU A 57 12.11 -37.09 -1.86
C LEU A 57 12.74 -36.69 -0.51
N GLN A 58 13.48 -35.57 -0.47
CA GLN A 58 14.18 -35.14 0.75
C GLN A 58 13.21 -34.54 1.75
N SER A 59 13.39 -34.89 3.02
CA SER A 59 12.63 -34.29 4.10
C SER A 59 13.12 -32.87 4.39
N THR A 60 12.29 -32.08 5.08
CA THR A 60 12.71 -30.76 5.59
C THR A 60 13.93 -30.86 6.52
N ASN A 61 14.15 -32.01 7.18
CA ASN A 61 15.31 -32.26 8.03
C ASN A 61 16.59 -32.45 7.20
N ASP A 62 16.51 -33.08 6.04
CA ASP A 62 17.66 -33.29 5.15
C ASP A 62 18.10 -31.96 4.55
N LEU A 63 17.15 -31.16 4.07
CA LEU A 63 17.40 -29.80 3.59
C LEU A 63 17.92 -28.90 4.72
N SER A 64 17.43 -29.10 5.96
CA SER A 64 17.90 -28.37 7.13
C SER A 64 19.39 -28.59 7.38
N LYS A 65 19.86 -29.85 7.30
CA LYS A 65 21.28 -30.20 7.43
C LYS A 65 22.11 -29.65 6.27
N LYS A 66 21.62 -29.76 5.03
CA LYS A 66 22.33 -29.29 3.82
C LYS A 66 22.55 -27.79 3.82
N TYR A 67 21.52 -27.01 4.15
CA TYR A 67 21.54 -25.56 4.07
C TYR A 67 21.85 -24.87 5.41
N GLN A 68 21.96 -25.63 6.51
CA GLN A 68 22.14 -25.11 7.88
C GLN A 68 21.05 -24.10 8.29
N ILE A 69 19.81 -24.37 7.87
CA ILE A 69 18.61 -23.56 8.16
C ILE A 69 17.66 -24.43 8.96
N SER A 70 16.95 -23.89 9.94
CA SER A 70 16.00 -24.69 10.73
C SER A 70 14.91 -25.32 9.84
N GLY A 71 14.65 -26.61 10.04
CA GLY A 71 13.62 -27.34 9.30
C GLY A 71 12.24 -26.68 9.38
N ARG A 72 11.90 -26.05 10.52
CA ARG A 72 10.68 -25.23 10.68
C ARG A 72 10.60 -24.08 9.69
N ARG A 73 11.70 -23.34 9.44
CA ARG A 73 11.70 -22.22 8.48
C ARG A 73 11.56 -22.71 7.04
N ILE A 74 12.19 -23.83 6.72
CA ILE A 74 12.06 -24.49 5.41
C ILE A 74 10.60 -24.92 5.20
N ALA A 75 9.98 -25.57 6.19
CA ALA A 75 8.58 -25.95 6.16
C ALA A 75 7.65 -24.73 5.96
N GLU A 76 7.92 -23.61 6.66
CA GLU A 76 7.16 -22.37 6.46
C GLU A 76 7.29 -21.80 5.03
N TRP A 77 8.46 -21.90 4.40
CA TRP A 77 8.62 -21.45 3.00
C TRP A 77 7.88 -22.36 2.02
N ILE A 78 7.95 -23.67 2.21
CA ILE A 78 7.22 -24.66 1.40
C ILE A 78 5.71 -24.42 1.52
N GLN A 79 5.19 -24.29 2.74
CA GLN A 79 3.77 -24.05 2.98
C GLN A 79 3.31 -22.73 2.33
N ARG A 80 4.09 -21.65 2.48
CA ARG A 80 3.78 -20.36 1.85
C ARG A 80 3.79 -20.47 0.32
N TYR A 81 4.74 -21.21 -0.24
CA TYR A 81 4.80 -21.45 -1.67
C TYR A 81 3.61 -22.26 -2.17
N GLN A 82 3.18 -23.30 -1.46
CA GLN A 82 1.98 -24.07 -1.82
C GLN A 82 0.71 -23.19 -1.84
N LEU A 83 0.62 -22.21 -0.95
CA LEU A 83 -0.54 -21.32 -0.85
C LEU A 83 -0.55 -20.17 -1.87
N ARG A 84 0.62 -19.60 -2.18
CA ARG A 84 0.75 -18.32 -2.91
C ARG A 84 1.76 -18.34 -4.06
N GLY A 85 2.31 -19.51 -4.36
CA GLY A 85 3.36 -19.68 -5.36
C GLY A 85 4.63 -18.90 -5.05
N ILE A 86 5.35 -18.53 -6.11
CA ILE A 86 6.66 -17.87 -6.04
C ILE A 86 6.63 -16.51 -5.33
N ASP A 87 5.49 -15.81 -5.39
CA ASP A 87 5.34 -14.48 -4.77
C ASP A 87 5.44 -14.53 -3.24
N ALA A 88 5.12 -15.68 -2.65
CA ALA A 88 5.22 -15.90 -1.21
C ALA A 88 6.68 -15.90 -0.70
N LEU A 89 7.64 -16.20 -1.58
CA LEU A 89 9.06 -16.27 -1.24
C LEU A 89 9.75 -14.90 -1.35
N LYS A 90 9.13 -13.96 -2.08
CA LYS A 90 9.66 -12.61 -2.25
C LYS A 90 9.65 -11.85 -0.92
N LYS A 91 10.71 -11.06 -0.70
CA LYS A 91 10.75 -10.14 0.44
C LYS A 91 9.70 -9.06 0.25
N ARG A 92 8.78 -8.95 1.21
CA ARG A 92 7.84 -7.84 1.25
C ARG A 92 8.59 -6.54 1.52
N ARG A 93 8.60 -5.63 0.54
CA ARG A 93 9.31 -4.32 0.65
C ARG A 93 8.51 -3.27 1.42
N HIS A 94 7.18 -3.35 1.35
CA HIS A 94 6.30 -2.35 1.94
C HIS A 94 5.29 -2.98 2.91
N LYS A 95 4.98 -2.27 3.99
CA LYS A 95 3.92 -2.64 4.91
C LYS A 95 2.59 -2.67 4.15
N ARG A 96 1.75 -3.69 4.40
CA ARG A 96 0.37 -3.71 3.89
C ARG A 96 -0.38 -2.53 4.49
N ILE A 97 -0.89 -1.65 3.64
CA ILE A 97 -1.84 -0.61 4.05
C ILE A 97 -3.21 -1.12 3.65
N PHE A 98 -4.09 -1.27 4.65
CA PHE A 98 -5.46 -1.67 4.44
C PHE A 98 -6.33 -0.42 4.28
N THR A 99 -7.10 -0.37 3.19
CA THR A 99 -8.12 0.66 2.99
C THR A 99 -9.26 0.48 3.99
N THR A 100 -10.03 1.54 4.24
CA THR A 100 -11.23 1.46 5.09
C THR A 100 -12.20 0.43 4.53
N ASP A 101 -12.41 0.43 3.21
CA ASP A 101 -13.34 -0.49 2.53
C ASP A 101 -12.91 -1.94 2.66
N PHE A 102 -11.61 -2.23 2.57
CA PHE A 102 -11.10 -3.58 2.82
C PHE A 102 -11.40 -4.04 4.25
N LYS A 103 -11.14 -3.18 5.25
CA LYS A 103 -11.42 -3.51 6.65
C LYS A 103 -12.91 -3.73 6.90
N LEU A 104 -13.77 -2.92 6.27
CA LEU A 104 -15.22 -3.07 6.34
C LEU A 104 -15.66 -4.40 5.76
N ASN A 105 -15.15 -4.77 4.57
CA ASN A 105 -15.46 -6.05 3.95
C ASN A 105 -15.08 -7.24 4.85
N VAL A 106 -13.91 -7.19 5.51
CA VAL A 106 -13.52 -8.24 6.49
C VAL A 106 -14.54 -8.37 7.62
N ILE A 107 -15.03 -7.25 8.16
CA ILE A 107 -15.99 -7.25 9.27
C ILE A 107 -17.38 -7.68 8.81
N ASP A 108 -17.84 -7.16 7.68
CA ASP A 108 -19.12 -7.51 7.07
C ASP A 108 -19.18 -9.01 6.75
N TYR A 109 -18.11 -9.55 6.16
CA TYR A 109 -17.99 -10.98 5.91
C TYR A 109 -18.06 -11.79 7.21
N TYR A 110 -17.32 -11.39 8.25
CA TYR A 110 -17.34 -12.07 9.55
C TYR A 110 -18.70 -12.01 10.25
N GLN A 111 -19.50 -10.97 10.00
CA GLN A 111 -20.84 -10.83 10.59
C GLN A 111 -21.92 -11.61 9.83
N THR A 112 -21.72 -11.81 8.53
CA THR A 112 -22.68 -12.47 7.64
C THR A 112 -22.45 -13.98 7.51
N HIS A 113 -21.24 -14.46 7.77
CA HIS A 113 -20.85 -15.86 7.63
C HIS A 113 -20.52 -16.47 8.99
N GLU A 114 -20.83 -17.75 9.18
CA GLU A 114 -20.50 -18.52 10.39
C GLU A 114 -19.05 -19.05 10.38
N ASP A 115 -18.11 -18.25 9.84
CA ASP A 115 -16.70 -18.61 9.77
C ASP A 115 -15.96 -18.19 11.05
N SER A 116 -15.04 -19.02 11.51
CA SER A 116 -14.13 -18.66 12.61
C SER A 116 -13.21 -17.51 12.21
N MET A 117 -12.69 -16.76 13.19
CA MET A 117 -11.72 -15.69 12.92
C MET A 117 -10.47 -16.19 12.18
N ALA A 118 -10.09 -17.46 12.37
CA ALA A 118 -8.94 -18.06 11.69
C ALA A 118 -9.24 -18.32 10.19
N GLU A 119 -10.45 -18.76 9.87
CA GLU A 119 -10.88 -18.97 8.49
C GLU A 119 -11.04 -17.64 7.75
N VAL A 120 -11.65 -16.63 8.38
CA VAL A 120 -11.72 -15.28 7.83
C VAL A 120 -10.31 -14.72 7.59
N ALA A 121 -9.41 -14.87 8.55
CA ALA A 121 -8.02 -14.42 8.41
C ALA A 121 -7.32 -15.09 7.22
N ALA A 122 -7.50 -16.39 7.05
CA ALA A 122 -6.96 -17.14 5.91
C ALA A 122 -7.53 -16.64 4.57
N ARG A 123 -8.85 -16.41 4.49
CA ARG A 123 -9.53 -15.92 3.29
C ARG A 123 -9.04 -14.54 2.85
N PHE A 124 -8.88 -13.60 3.79
CA PHE A 124 -8.47 -12.22 3.49
C PHE A 124 -6.95 -11.99 3.53
N ASP A 125 -6.17 -13.06 3.76
CA ASP A 125 -4.72 -13.05 3.93
C ASP A 125 -4.24 -12.05 5.01
N ILE A 126 -4.93 -12.03 6.14
CA ILE A 126 -4.61 -11.18 7.29
C ILE A 126 -4.34 -12.05 8.52
N LEU A 127 -3.80 -11.45 9.57
CA LEU A 127 -3.56 -12.18 10.82
C LEU A 127 -4.87 -12.29 11.61
N THR A 128 -5.10 -13.41 12.30
CA THR A 128 -6.27 -13.58 13.19
C THR A 128 -6.36 -12.47 14.23
N ALA A 129 -5.22 -12.02 14.78
CA ALA A 129 -5.16 -10.88 15.69
C ALA A 129 -5.62 -9.55 15.04
N GLN A 130 -5.46 -9.39 13.72
CA GLN A 130 -5.96 -8.22 13.01
C GLN A 130 -7.48 -8.28 12.86
N VAL A 131 -8.06 -9.45 12.57
CA VAL A 131 -9.53 -9.64 12.54
C VAL A 131 -10.14 -9.25 13.89
N SER A 132 -9.60 -9.79 14.98
CA SER A 132 -10.04 -9.46 16.34
C SER A 132 -9.93 -7.97 16.63
N SER A 133 -8.80 -7.33 16.31
CA SER A 133 -8.62 -5.90 16.54
C SER A 133 -9.56 -5.02 15.70
N LEU A 134 -9.82 -5.39 14.45
CA LEU A 134 -10.76 -4.68 13.58
C LEU A 134 -12.18 -4.78 14.13
N ARG A 135 -12.58 -5.97 14.61
CA ARG A 135 -13.88 -6.21 15.22
C ARG A 135 -14.06 -5.33 16.46
N SER A 136 -13.12 -5.36 17.40
CA SER A 136 -13.20 -4.55 18.62
C SER A 136 -13.11 -3.05 18.36
N GLN A 137 -12.49 -2.61 17.26
CA GLN A 137 -12.53 -1.20 16.84
C GLN A 137 -13.91 -0.84 16.30
N PHE A 138 -14.48 -1.69 15.45
CA PHE A 138 -15.80 -1.48 14.86
C PHE A 138 -16.93 -1.50 15.91
N GLU A 139 -16.90 -2.44 16.87
CA GLU A 139 -17.89 -2.51 17.95
C GLU A 139 -17.87 -1.27 18.87
N ARG A 140 -16.72 -0.62 19.03
CA ARG A 140 -16.58 0.57 19.89
C ARG A 140 -16.98 1.86 19.20
N ASP A 141 -16.43 2.13 18.02
CA ASP A 141 -16.54 3.45 17.36
C ASP A 141 -17.10 3.36 15.91
N GLY A 142 -17.62 2.20 15.52
CA GLY A 142 -18.20 1.93 14.20
C GLY A 142 -17.21 2.13 13.05
N ILE A 143 -17.72 2.62 11.92
CA ILE A 143 -16.93 2.89 10.71
C ILE A 143 -15.82 3.93 10.93
N THR A 144 -16.00 4.84 11.90
CA THR A 144 -15.03 5.90 12.21
C THR A 144 -13.73 5.31 12.72
N ALA A 145 -13.79 4.20 13.47
CA ALA A 145 -12.63 3.47 13.97
C ALA A 145 -11.74 2.90 12.86
N LEU A 146 -12.35 2.53 11.73
CA LEU A 146 -11.66 1.84 10.63
C LEU A 146 -10.91 2.80 9.70
N LYS A 147 -11.26 4.09 9.73
CA LYS A 147 -10.61 5.14 8.92
C LYS A 147 -9.14 5.30 9.30
N PRO A 148 -8.28 5.76 8.36
CA PRO A 148 -6.89 6.03 8.68
C PRO A 148 -6.80 7.15 9.72
N HIS A 149 -6.29 6.85 10.91
CA HIS A 149 -5.99 7.88 11.89
C HIS A 149 -4.59 8.47 11.61
N PRO A 150 -4.41 9.81 11.68
CA PRO A 150 -3.09 10.42 11.57
C PRO A 150 -2.17 9.84 12.64
N LYS A 151 -1.00 9.35 12.23
CA LYS A 151 -0.02 8.77 13.15
C LYS A 151 0.93 9.85 13.67
N GLY A 152 1.19 9.80 14.97
CA GLY A 152 2.18 10.66 15.63
C GLY A 152 1.55 11.89 16.30
N ARG A 153 2.42 12.71 16.91
CA ARG A 153 2.01 13.94 17.57
C ARG A 153 1.42 14.89 16.53
N PRO A 154 0.22 15.46 16.75
CA PRO A 154 -0.32 16.47 15.85
C PRO A 154 0.67 17.63 15.72
N SER A 155 0.91 18.07 14.49
CA SER A 155 1.80 19.20 14.22
C SER A 155 1.24 20.46 14.89
N LYS A 156 2.08 21.17 15.64
CA LYS A 156 1.73 22.48 16.23
C LYS A 156 1.65 23.58 15.16
N VAL A 157 2.14 23.30 13.95
CA VAL A 157 2.11 24.21 12.81
C VAL A 157 0.76 24.07 12.10
N LYS A 158 -0.04 25.14 12.06
CA LYS A 158 -1.33 25.14 11.37
C LYS A 158 -1.10 24.94 9.86
N HIS A 159 -1.55 23.81 9.31
CA HIS A 159 -1.57 23.54 7.86
C HIS A 159 -2.55 24.43 7.06
N THR A 160 -3.06 25.50 7.67
CA THR A 160 -4.08 26.40 7.09
C THR A 160 -3.62 27.09 5.82
N LYS A 161 -2.33 27.44 5.65
CA LYS A 161 -1.87 28.16 4.45
C LYS A 161 -2.04 27.34 3.16
N LYS A 162 -1.76 26.02 3.19
CA LYS A 162 -1.85 25.15 2.01
C LYS A 162 -3.31 24.86 1.63
N GLN A 163 -4.18 24.65 2.61
CA GLN A 163 -5.61 24.44 2.39
C GLN A 163 -6.31 25.72 1.91
N ALA A 164 -5.96 26.88 2.47
CA ALA A 164 -6.50 28.17 2.04
C ALA A 164 -6.10 28.49 0.60
N HIS A 165 -4.84 28.23 0.22
CA HIS A 165 -4.39 28.44 -1.17
C HIS A 165 -5.10 27.51 -2.16
N GLN A 166 -5.32 26.24 -1.80
CA GLN A 166 -6.08 25.30 -2.64
C GLN A 166 -7.54 25.73 -2.83
N LEU A 167 -8.19 26.25 -1.78
CA LEU A 167 -9.56 26.76 -1.86
C LEU A 167 -9.62 28.04 -2.72
N ALA A 168 -8.64 28.94 -2.57
CA ALA A 168 -8.52 30.14 -3.40
C ALA A 168 -8.33 29.80 -4.88
N ASN A 169 -7.43 28.87 -5.20
CA ASN A 169 -7.19 28.43 -6.58
C ASN A 169 -8.43 27.75 -7.19
N LYS A 170 -9.19 26.99 -6.39
CA LYS A 170 -10.45 26.38 -6.84
C LYS A 170 -11.52 27.44 -7.13
N SER A 171 -11.63 28.46 -6.27
CA SER A 171 -12.53 29.60 -6.49
C SER A 171 -12.17 30.39 -7.75
N GLU A 172 -10.88 30.65 -7.96
CA GLU A 172 -10.39 31.35 -9.16
C GLU A 172 -10.63 30.55 -10.44
N LEU A 173 -10.48 29.22 -10.40
CA LEU A 173 -10.75 28.34 -11.54
C LEU A 173 -12.22 28.37 -11.96
N GLU A 174 -13.16 28.37 -11.00
CA GLU A 174 -14.59 28.47 -11.31
C GLU A 174 -14.93 29.84 -11.92
N ARG A 175 -14.39 30.94 -11.37
CA ARG A 175 -14.55 32.28 -11.95
C ARG A 175 -14.05 32.36 -13.40
N LEU A 176 -12.87 31.80 -13.68
CA LEU A 176 -12.28 31.78 -15.02
C LEU A 176 -13.13 30.96 -16.00
N LYS A 177 -13.72 29.84 -15.56
CA LYS A 177 -14.62 29.04 -16.39
C LYS A 177 -15.89 29.80 -16.75
N GLU A 178 -16.49 30.50 -15.79
CA GLU A 178 -17.69 31.32 -16.01
C GLU A 178 -17.41 32.46 -17.00
N GLU A 179 -16.28 33.16 -16.84
CA GLU A 179 -15.88 34.23 -17.76
C GLU A 179 -15.67 33.69 -19.18
N LEU A 180 -15.03 32.53 -19.32
CA LEU A 180 -14.80 31.87 -20.60
C LEU A 180 -16.12 31.45 -21.26
N ALA A 181 -17.07 30.91 -20.48
CA ALA A 181 -18.40 30.56 -20.96
C ALA A 181 -19.14 31.80 -21.49
N LYS A 182 -19.09 32.92 -20.75
CA LYS A 182 -19.72 34.18 -21.15
C LYS A 182 -19.12 34.75 -22.44
N LYS A 183 -17.79 34.81 -22.54
CA LYS A 183 -17.12 35.28 -23.78
C LYS A 183 -17.41 34.39 -24.97
N ASN A 184 -17.51 33.07 -24.77
CA ASN A 184 -17.87 32.16 -25.85
C ASN A 184 -19.30 32.39 -26.34
N GLN A 185 -20.24 32.68 -25.43
CA GLN A 185 -21.61 33.01 -25.79
C GLN A 185 -21.69 34.33 -26.58
N GLU A 186 -21.01 35.39 -26.10
CA GLU A 186 -20.94 36.69 -26.80
C GLU A 186 -20.32 36.54 -28.21
N LEU A 187 -19.26 35.73 -28.34
CA LEU A 187 -18.65 35.42 -29.64
C LEU A 187 -19.63 34.70 -30.59
N TYR A 188 -20.47 33.82 -30.05
CA TYR A 188 -21.48 33.12 -30.84
C TYR A 188 -22.55 34.09 -31.35
N GLU A 189 -23.08 34.95 -30.48
CA GLU A 189 -24.07 35.98 -30.81
C GLU A 189 -23.53 36.94 -31.88
N THR A 190 -22.31 37.44 -31.71
CA THR A 190 -21.64 38.33 -32.68
C THR A 190 -21.44 37.66 -34.05
N LYS A 191 -21.11 36.36 -34.07
CA LYS A 191 -20.97 35.60 -35.31
C LYS A 191 -22.32 35.46 -36.02
N MET A 192 -23.39 35.17 -35.28
CA MET A 192 -24.75 35.09 -35.83
C MET A 192 -25.22 36.42 -36.40
N GLU A 193 -25.00 37.54 -35.70
CA GLU A 193 -25.32 38.88 -36.21
C GLU A 193 -24.59 39.18 -37.52
N ARG A 194 -23.29 38.88 -37.60
CA ARG A 194 -22.51 39.05 -38.83
C ARG A 194 -23.07 38.19 -39.96
N ASP A 195 -23.42 36.94 -39.69
CA ASP A 195 -23.94 36.03 -40.70
C ASP A 195 -25.32 36.47 -41.21
N ILE A 196 -26.20 36.95 -40.31
CA ILE A 196 -27.49 37.56 -40.64
C ILE A 196 -27.29 38.80 -41.53
N LEU A 197 -26.37 39.71 -41.15
CA LEU A 197 -26.07 40.91 -41.93
C LEU A 197 -25.49 40.58 -43.31
N LYS A 198 -24.61 39.58 -43.39
CA LYS A 198 -24.06 39.11 -44.66
C LYS A 198 -25.15 38.53 -45.55
N LYS A 199 -26.10 37.79 -44.98
CA LYS A 199 -27.24 37.23 -45.71
C LYS A 199 -28.21 38.32 -46.16
N SER A 200 -28.53 39.30 -45.32
CA SER A 200 -29.41 40.41 -45.69
C SER A 200 -28.81 41.26 -46.81
N LEU A 201 -27.50 41.55 -46.76
CA LEU A 201 -26.78 42.23 -47.84
C LEU A 201 -26.87 41.46 -49.17
N SER A 202 -26.79 40.13 -49.13
CA SER A 202 -26.92 39.31 -50.35
C SER A 202 -28.33 39.28 -50.93
N LEU A 203 -29.37 39.45 -50.09
CA LEU A 203 -30.78 39.39 -50.49
C LEU A 203 -31.32 40.75 -50.95
N PHE A 204 -30.97 41.84 -50.27
CA PHE A 204 -31.51 43.18 -50.50
C PHE A 204 -30.56 44.13 -51.23
N GLY A 205 -29.27 43.76 -51.36
CA GLY A 205 -28.24 44.61 -51.97
C GLY A 205 -27.90 45.86 -51.14
N PRO A 206 -26.81 46.58 -51.45
CA PRO A 206 -26.47 47.81 -50.76
C PRO A 206 -27.53 48.89 -51.05
N SER A 207 -28.05 49.53 -49.99
CA SER A 207 -28.94 50.68 -50.12
C SER A 207 -28.24 51.80 -50.90
N LYS A 208 -28.81 52.18 -52.05
CA LYS A 208 -28.27 53.26 -52.89
C LYS A 208 -28.39 54.59 -52.11
N PRO A 209 -27.32 55.37 -51.94
CA PRO A 209 -27.43 56.69 -51.32
C PRO A 209 -28.37 57.56 -52.16
N GLY A 210 -29.45 58.03 -51.53
CA GLY A 210 -30.45 58.88 -52.18
C GLY A 210 -29.80 60.11 -52.80
N ARG A 211 -30.06 60.32 -54.10
CA ARG A 211 -29.65 61.54 -54.81
C ARG A 211 -30.24 62.75 -54.08
N LYS A 212 -29.39 63.61 -53.51
CA LYS A 212 -29.82 64.94 -53.06
C LYS A 212 -30.26 65.71 -54.30
N LEU A 213 -31.57 65.97 -54.44
CA LEU A 213 -32.06 66.97 -55.39
C LEU A 213 -31.48 68.33 -54.96
N LYS A 214 -30.84 69.01 -55.91
CA LYS A 214 -30.38 70.40 -55.78
C LYS A 214 -31.56 71.34 -55.85
#